data_AF-A0A6A7LX38-F1
#
_entry.id   AF-A0A6A7LX38-F1
#
_cell.length_a   1.000
_cell.length_b   1.000
_cell.length_c   1.000
_cell.angle_alpha   90.00
_cell.angle_beta   90.00
_cell.angle_gamma   90.00
#
_symmetry.space_group_name_H-M   'P 1'
#
loop_
_entity.id
_entity.type
_entity.pdbx_description
1 polymer ?
#
loop_
_entity_poly.entity_id
_entity_poly.type
_entity_poly.pdbx_seq_one_letter_code
_entity_poly.pdbx_strand_id
1 'polypeptide(L)' 'MPFCRAVARSAKRAIVNCDMPGSAVKAGPQAAAEGARRLADAGAELVKVDIREDMDALFPGVLGVLDSGAVPVYPQIGFM' A
#
# COMPACT_ATOMS: atom_id res chain seq x y z
N MET A 1 -5.62 4.68 10.19
CA MET A 1 -6.27 3.96 9.08
C MET A 1 -7.60 3.34 9.54
N PRO A 2 -8.64 4.15 9.79
CA PRO A 2 -9.88 3.66 10.43
C PRO A 2 -10.69 2.70 9.55
N PHE A 3 -10.76 2.93 8.24
CA PHE A 3 -11.53 2.09 7.32
C PHE A 3 -10.92 0.69 7.13
N CYS A 4 -9.60 0.62 6.90
CA CYS A 4 -8.87 -0.65 6.81
C CYS A 4 -9.13 -1.52 8.05
N ARG A 5 -9.01 -0.93 9.24
CA ARG A 5 -9.27 -1.63 10.52
C ARG A 5 -10.73 -2.04 10.69
N ALA A 6 -11.69 -1.25 10.24
CA ALA A 6 -13.10 -1.60 10.30
C ALA A 6 -13.43 -2.81 9.43
N VAL A 7 -12.88 -2.85 8.21
CA VAL A 7 -13.05 -3.98 7.27
C VAL A 7 -12.33 -5.22 7.79
N ALA A 8 -11.08 -5.08 8.25
CA ALA A 8 -10.27 -6.20 8.75
C ALA A 8 -10.90 -6.94 9.94
N ARG A 9 -11.62 -6.25 10.83
CA ARG A 9 -12.35 -6.91 11.93
C ARG A 9 -13.53 -7.78 11.45
N SER A 10 -14.09 -7.46 10.29
CA SER A 10 -15.30 -8.09 9.76
C SER A 10 -14.99 -9.15 8.71
N ALA A 11 -13.91 -8.99 7.95
CA ALA A 11 -13.47 -9.95 6.94
C ALA A 11 -13.19 -11.32 7.59
N LYS A 12 -13.71 -12.40 6.98
CA LYS A 12 -13.53 -13.78 7.47
C LYS A 12 -12.76 -14.68 6.53
N ARG A 13 -12.80 -14.39 5.23
CA ARG A 13 -12.21 -15.22 4.17
C ARG A 13 -11.56 -14.42 3.04
N ALA A 14 -11.93 -13.15 2.88
CA ALA A 14 -11.40 -12.30 1.83
C ALA A 14 -10.13 -11.58 2.32
N ILE A 15 -9.15 -11.45 1.43
CA ILE A 15 -7.95 -10.64 1.65
C ILE A 15 -8.36 -9.17 1.77
N VAL A 16 -7.85 -8.49 2.80
CA VAL A 16 -8.04 -7.05 2.98
C VAL A 16 -6.95 -6.28 2.25
N ASN A 17 -7.28 -5.75 1.07
CA ASN A 17 -6.42 -4.82 0.34
C ASN A 17 -6.70 -3.38 0.75
N CYS A 18 -5.66 -2.62 1.11
CA CYS A 18 -5.78 -1.20 1.47
C CYS A 18 -4.91 -0.31 0.58
N ASP A 19 -5.48 0.81 0.13
CA ASP A 19 -4.76 1.78 -0.70
C ASP A 19 -3.68 2.53 0.09
N MET A 20 -2.47 2.57 -0.46
CA MET A 20 -1.40 3.43 0.02
C MET A 20 -1.78 4.90 -0.22
N PRO A 21 -1.65 5.79 0.78
CA PRO A 21 -1.80 7.22 0.57
C PRO A 21 -0.82 7.72 -0.50
N GLY A 22 -1.32 8.41 -1.52
CA GLY A 22 -0.47 8.95 -2.60
C GLY A 22 0.65 9.85 -2.08
N SER A 23 0.42 10.57 -0.97
CA SER A 23 1.46 11.38 -0.31
C SER A 23 2.65 10.56 0.19
N ALA A 24 2.42 9.33 0.66
CA ALA A 24 3.51 8.44 1.08
C ALA A 24 4.30 7.91 -0.12
N VAL A 25 3.61 7.60 -1.24
CA VAL A 25 4.27 7.17 -2.48
C VAL A 25 5.14 8.29 -3.05
N LYS A 26 4.61 9.52 -3.14
CA LYS A 26 5.33 10.71 -3.63
C LYS A 26 6.49 11.13 -2.73
N ALA A 27 6.45 10.79 -1.44
CA ALA A 27 7.54 11.05 -0.50
C ALA A 27 8.70 10.04 -0.61
N GLY A 28 8.54 8.96 -1.39
CA GLY A 28 9.60 8.01 -1.72
C GLY A 28 9.54 6.66 -0.99
N PRO A 29 10.50 5.76 -1.26
CA PRO A 29 10.47 4.36 -0.85
C PRO A 29 10.37 4.16 0.67
N GLN A 30 11.10 4.94 1.46
CA GLN A 30 11.08 4.81 2.92
C GLN A 30 9.71 5.18 3.51
N ALA A 31 9.10 6.28 3.03
CA ALA A 31 7.78 6.69 3.45
C ALA A 31 6.70 5.66 3.05
N ALA A 32 6.83 5.07 1.86
CA ALA A 32 5.98 3.97 1.42
C ALA A 32 6.14 2.72 2.31
N ALA A 33 7.37 2.36 2.69
CA ALA A 33 7.65 1.25 3.61
C ALA A 33 7.00 1.47 5.00
N GLU A 34 7.13 2.66 5.57
CA GLU A 34 6.47 3.02 6.84
C GLU A 34 4.94 3.01 6.72
N GLY A 35 4.41 3.51 5.60
CA GLY A 35 2.99 3.45 5.28
C GLY A 35 2.48 2.01 5.24
N ALA A 36 3.25 1.09 4.65
CA ALA A 36 2.90 -0.32 4.55
C ALA A 36 2.84 -0.98 5.93
N ARG A 37 3.83 -0.74 6.80
CA ARG A 37 3.80 -1.22 8.19
C ARG A 37 2.58 -0.71 8.95
N ARG A 38 2.24 0.58 8.82
CA ARG A 38 1.05 1.18 9.46
C ARG A 38 -0.27 0.60 8.92
N LEU A 39 -0.31 0.20 7.65
CA LEU A 39 -1.47 -0.46 7.04
C LEU A 39 -1.56 -1.93 7.49
N ALA A 40 -0.44 -2.63 7.59
CA ALA A 40 -0.35 -3.97 8.18
C ALA A 40 -0.86 -3.99 9.63
N ASP A 41 -0.40 -3.03 10.46
CA ASP A 41 -0.88 -2.84 11.85
C ASP A 41 -2.37 -2.49 11.92
N ALA A 42 -2.95 -2.00 10.82
CA ALA A 42 -4.38 -1.75 10.70
C ALA A 42 -5.17 -2.97 10.21
N GLY A 43 -4.50 -4.07 9.85
CA GLY A 43 -5.09 -5.32 9.37
C GLY A 43 -5.13 -5.45 7.84
N ALA A 44 -4.34 -4.68 7.09
CA ALA A 44 -4.15 -4.92 5.67
C ALA A 44 -3.35 -6.22 5.46
N GLU A 45 -3.77 -7.01 4.49
CA GLU A 45 -3.09 -8.23 4.04
C GLU A 45 -2.50 -8.07 2.63
N LEU A 46 -2.84 -6.98 1.95
CA LEU A 46 -2.31 -6.55 0.67
C LEU A 46 -2.35 -5.01 0.64
N VAL A 47 -1.38 -4.37 -0.01
CA VAL A 47 -1.37 -2.92 -0.18
C VAL A 47 -1.30 -2.55 -1.65
N LYS A 48 -2.23 -1.69 -2.08
CA LYS A 48 -2.22 -1.11 -3.42
C LYS A 48 -1.35 0.14 -3.45
N VAL A 49 -0.45 0.23 -4.43
CA VAL A 49 0.36 1.43 -4.70
C VAL A 49 -0.01 1.97 -6.08
N ASP A 50 -0.56 3.17 -6.14
CA ASP A 50 -0.92 3.83 -7.40
C ASP A 50 0.31 4.53 -7.99
N ILE A 51 0.73 4.09 -9.17
CA ILE A 51 1.88 4.64 -9.90
C ILE A 51 1.48 5.16 -11.29
N ARG A 52 0.18 5.31 -11.57
CA ARG A 52 -0.31 5.71 -12.89
C ARG A 52 0.05 7.14 -13.30
N GLU A 53 0.32 8.02 -12.34
CA GLU A 53 0.68 9.43 -12.59
C GLU A 53 2.05 9.57 -13.25
N ASP A 54 3.03 8.83 -12.75
CA ASP A 54 4.40 8.80 -13.28
C ASP A 54 5.04 7.47 -12.83
N MET A 55 4.98 6.47 -13.70
CA MET A 55 5.37 5.11 -13.34
C MET A 55 6.85 5.03 -12.97
N ASP A 56 7.73 5.71 -13.72
CA ASP A 56 9.17 5.66 -13.50
C ASP A 56 9.54 6.38 -12.20
N ALA A 57 8.95 7.55 -11.93
CA ALA A 57 9.22 8.30 -10.70
C ALA A 57 8.64 7.63 -9.45
N LEU A 58 7.52 6.91 -9.57
CA LEU A 58 6.80 6.34 -8.42
C LEU A 58 7.09 4.85 -8.18
N PHE A 59 7.69 4.14 -9.14
CA PHE A 59 8.08 2.73 -8.97
C PHE A 59 8.96 2.45 -7.74
N PRO A 60 9.90 3.33 -7.34
CA PRO A 60 10.63 3.17 -6.08
C PRO A 60 9.72 3.04 -4.85
N GLY A 61 8.53 3.67 -4.86
CA GLY A 61 7.54 3.50 -3.80
C GLY A 61 7.03 2.05 -3.69
N VAL A 62 6.85 1.35 -4.82
CA VAL A 62 6.49 -0.08 -4.86
C VAL A 62 7.60 -0.92 -4.25
N LEU A 63 8.86 -0.66 -4.63
CA LEU A 63 10.02 -1.35 -4.07
C LEU A 63 10.14 -1.12 -2.57
N GLY A 64 9.89 0.11 -2.09
CA GLY A 64 9.87 0.41 -0.67
C GLY A 64 8.85 -0.43 0.12
N VAL A 65 7.66 -0.65 -0.43
CA VAL A 65 6.67 -1.56 0.18
C VAL A 65 7.17 -3.01 0.15
N LEU A 66 7.69 -3.46 -0.98
CA LEU A 66 8.20 -4.83 -1.16
C LEU A 66 9.34 -5.14 -0.17
N ASP A 67 10.35 -4.27 -0.10
CA ASP A 67 11.53 -4.40 0.75
C ASP A 67 11.19 -4.28 2.24
N SER A 68 10.05 -3.65 2.58
CA SER A 68 9.61 -3.57 3.97
C SER A 68 9.27 -4.94 4.57
N GLY A 69 8.91 -5.91 3.73
CA GLY A 69 8.45 -7.24 4.12
C GLY A 69 7.15 -7.25 4.93
N ALA A 70 6.47 -6.10 5.09
CA ALA A 70 5.31 -5.98 5.97
C ALA A 70 4.07 -6.67 5.41
N VAL A 71 3.82 -6.48 4.11
CA VAL A 71 2.66 -7.01 3.37
C VAL A 71 3.02 -7.15 1.89
N PRO A 72 2.39 -8.08 1.15
CA PRO A 72 2.44 -8.10 -0.31
C PRO A 72 1.98 -6.76 -0.92
N VAL A 73 2.47 -6.46 -2.13
CA VAL A 73 2.15 -5.23 -2.86
C VAL A 73 1.41 -5.50 -4.16
N TYR A 74 0.42 -4.66 -4.47
CA TYR A 74 -0.31 -4.61 -5.73
C TYR A 74 -0.04 -3.25 -6.41
N PRO A 75 0.85 -3.19 -7.42
CA PRO A 75 1.06 -1.96 -8.18
C PRO A 75 -0.11 -1.72 -9.13
N GLN A 76 -0.79 -0.60 -8.97
CA GLN A 76 -1.85 -0.17 -9.88
C GLN A 76 -1.23 0.60 -11.05
N ILE A 77 -1.34 0.03 -12.24
CA ILE A 77 -0.86 0.54 -13.52
C ILE A 77 -2.03 0.76 -14.49
N GLY A 78 -1.77 1.39 -15.64
CA GLY A 78 -2.76 1.61 -16.70
C GLY A 78 -3.36 3.01 -16.67
N PHE A 79 -4.65 3.13 -17.03
CA PHE A 79 -5.27 4.42 -17.30
C PHE A 79 -5.61 5.21 -16.03
N MET A 80 -5.31 6.51 -16.08
CA MET A 80 -5.71 7.51 -15.09
C MET A 80 -7.11 8.03 -15.36
#